data_AF-A0A1S3R1H9-F1
#
_entry.id   AF-A0A1S3R1H9-F1
#
_cell.length_a   1.000
_cell.length_b   1.000
_cell.length_c   1.000
_cell.angle_alpha   90.00
_cell.angle_beta   90.00
_cell.angle_gamma   90.00
#
_symmetry.space_group_name_H-M   'P 1'
#
loop_
_entity.id
_entity.type
_entity.pdbx_description
1 polymer ?
#
loop_
_entity_poly.entity_id
_entity_poly.type
_entity_poly.pdbx_seq_one_letter_code
_entity_poly.pdbx_strand_id
1 'polypeptide(L)'
;GGDLRWFVPLGLMDWMQKSGCENVIELDWWEENCVPGHDEVTFVCTPAQHWCKRTPTDDNQVLWGSWSVLGPCNRFFFAGDTGYCSSFQEIGRRFGPFDLAAIPIGAYLPRDVMRGQHVDPEEAVEIHKDIQARHSLAIHWGTFALAYEVSINSSEWVIDWISFYKAFCMYLL
;
A
#
# COMPACT_ATOMS: atom_id res chain seq x y z
N GLY A 1 -6.44 -2.71 26.47
CA GLY A 1 -6.53 -3.22 25.09
C GLY A 1 -5.20 -3.77 24.60
N GLY A 2 -4.50 -4.57 25.43
CA GLY A 2 -3.13 -5.01 25.15
C GLY A 2 -2.97 -6.13 24.14
N ASP A 3 -4.05 -6.90 23.89
CA ASP A 3 -4.00 -8.07 23.01
C ASP A 3 -3.89 -7.70 21.52
N LEU A 4 -4.31 -6.49 21.15
CA LEU A 4 -4.21 -5.97 19.78
C LEU A 4 -2.95 -5.12 19.62
N ARG A 5 -2.07 -5.50 18.69
CA ARG A 5 -0.89 -4.72 18.31
C ARG A 5 -1.19 -3.81 17.11
N TRP A 6 -0.80 -2.54 17.21
CA TRP A 6 -0.90 -1.55 16.16
C TRP A 6 0.48 -1.25 15.58
N PHE A 7 0.69 -1.54 14.29
CA PHE A 7 1.89 -1.08 13.58
C PHE A 7 1.59 0.25 12.90
N VAL A 8 2.42 1.26 13.14
CA VAL A 8 2.23 2.60 12.61
C VAL A 8 3.54 3.18 12.06
N PRO A 9 3.46 4.11 11.10
CA PRO A 9 4.65 4.83 10.64
C PRO A 9 5.25 5.72 11.73
N LEU A 10 6.55 6.01 11.59
CA LEU A 10 7.30 6.94 12.43
C LEU A 10 6.57 8.28 12.66
N GLY A 11 6.45 8.71 13.92
CA GLY A 11 5.80 9.94 14.36
C GLY A 11 4.35 9.78 14.83
N LEU A 12 3.73 8.60 14.70
CA LEU A 12 2.31 8.39 15.04
C LEU A 12 2.06 7.74 16.42
N MET A 13 3.09 7.20 17.08
CA MET A 13 2.93 6.46 18.34
C MET A 13 2.24 7.27 19.43
N ASP A 14 2.74 8.49 19.69
CA ASP A 14 2.23 9.35 20.76
C ASP A 14 0.74 9.68 20.55
N TRP A 15 0.33 9.93 19.29
CA TRP A 15 -1.07 10.17 18.97
C TRP A 15 -1.96 8.93 19.22
N MET A 16 -1.49 7.74 18.86
CA MET A 16 -2.19 6.47 19.09
C MET A 16 -2.34 6.19 20.59
N GLN A 17 -1.28 6.41 21.37
CA GLN A 17 -1.29 6.23 22.82
C GLN A 17 -2.23 7.21 23.51
N LYS A 18 -2.22 8.49 23.12
CA LYS A 18 -3.19 9.49 23.59
C LYS A 18 -4.63 9.14 23.22
N SER A 19 -4.83 8.38 22.16
CA SER A 19 -6.13 7.85 21.73
C SER A 19 -6.54 6.55 22.45
N GLY A 20 -5.74 6.08 23.41
CA GLY A 20 -6.03 4.91 24.24
C GLY A 20 -5.45 3.57 23.72
N CYS A 21 -4.59 3.60 22.71
CA CYS A 21 -3.92 2.38 22.21
C CYS A 21 -2.70 2.04 23.09
N GLU A 22 -2.70 0.85 23.69
CA GLU A 22 -1.66 0.46 24.65
C GLU A 22 -0.47 -0.28 24.01
N ASN A 23 -0.67 -1.03 22.93
CA ASN A 23 0.34 -1.86 22.28
C ASN A 23 0.60 -1.35 20.86
N VAL A 24 1.45 -0.33 20.75
CA VAL A 24 1.76 0.37 19.51
C VAL A 24 3.24 0.19 19.19
N ILE A 25 3.55 -0.22 17.96
CA ILE A 25 4.88 -0.30 17.41
C ILE A 25 4.99 0.71 16.29
N GLU A 26 5.99 1.57 16.41
CA GLU A 26 6.31 2.60 15.43
C GLU A 26 7.53 2.17 14.62
N LEU A 27 7.47 2.37 13.31
CA LEU A 27 8.49 1.90 12.38
C LEU A 27 8.83 2.97 11.34
N ASP A 28 10.13 3.21 11.16
CA ASP A 28 10.66 3.85 9.95
C ASP A 28 10.68 2.86 8.78
N TRP A 29 10.92 3.34 7.57
CA TRP A 29 11.03 2.47 6.40
C TRP A 29 12.14 1.44 6.57
N TRP A 30 11.83 0.22 6.13
CA TRP A 30 12.64 -0.98 6.24
C TRP A 30 12.81 -1.51 7.66
N GLU A 31 12.28 -0.83 8.67
CA GLU A 31 12.16 -1.41 10.00
C GLU A 31 11.04 -2.44 10.01
N GLU A 32 11.25 -3.47 10.83
CA GLU A 32 10.38 -4.61 10.90
C GLU A 32 10.09 -5.01 12.35
N ASN A 33 8.94 -5.62 12.55
CA ASN A 33 8.56 -6.18 13.84
C ASN A 33 7.54 -7.30 13.64
N CYS A 34 7.18 -8.01 14.70
CA CYS A 34 6.23 -9.11 14.66
C CYS A 34 5.15 -8.93 15.73
N VAL A 35 4.14 -9.79 15.72
CA VAL A 35 3.18 -9.88 16.83
C VAL A 35 3.74 -10.88 17.85
N PRO A 36 3.82 -10.56 19.16
CA PRO A 36 4.38 -11.47 20.15
C PRO A 36 3.65 -12.81 20.16
N GLY A 37 4.39 -13.92 20.10
CA GLY A 37 3.82 -15.27 20.01
C GLY A 37 3.50 -15.71 18.57
N HIS A 38 3.76 -14.85 17.58
CA HIS A 38 3.65 -15.11 16.15
C HIS A 38 4.90 -14.59 15.42
N ASP A 39 6.08 -14.88 15.98
CA ASP A 39 7.37 -14.31 15.56
C ASP A 39 7.79 -14.72 14.13
N GLU A 40 7.10 -15.72 13.56
CA GLU A 40 7.25 -16.20 12.19
C GLU A 40 6.57 -15.32 11.14
N VAL A 41 5.78 -14.33 11.57
CA VAL A 41 5.13 -13.35 10.70
C VAL A 41 5.73 -11.96 10.95
N THR A 42 6.50 -11.49 9.96
CA THR A 42 7.18 -10.20 10.01
C THR A 42 6.35 -9.14 9.29
N PHE A 43 6.15 -8.00 9.96
CA PHE A 43 5.57 -6.79 9.40
C PHE A 43 6.69 -5.80 9.15
N VAL A 44 6.86 -5.38 7.91
CA VAL A 44 7.87 -4.41 7.48
C VAL A 44 7.16 -3.14 7.01
N CYS A 45 7.52 -2.00 7.58
CA CYS A 45 7.11 -0.70 7.05
C CYS A 45 7.96 -0.43 5.80
N THR A 46 7.37 -0.35 4.62
CA THR A 46 8.11 -0.16 3.35
C THR A 46 7.82 1.21 2.75
N PRO A 47 8.71 1.77 1.92
CA PRO A 47 8.47 3.10 1.35
C PRO A 47 7.23 3.17 0.46
N ALA A 48 6.69 4.38 0.35
CA ALA A 48 5.68 4.80 -0.62
C ALA A 48 5.98 6.26 -1.01
N GLN A 49 5.36 6.76 -2.07
CA GLN A 49 5.47 8.17 -2.48
C GLN A 49 4.18 8.92 -2.14
N HIS A 50 4.13 9.51 -0.96
CA HIS A 50 2.96 10.25 -0.48
C HIS A 50 3.38 11.33 0.52
N TRP A 51 2.43 11.82 1.32
CA TRP A 51 2.62 12.84 2.35
C TRP A 51 1.67 12.58 3.53
N CYS A 52 1.77 13.35 4.60
CA CYS A 52 0.88 13.24 5.75
C CYS A 52 0.50 14.62 6.29
N LYS A 53 -0.76 14.79 6.71
CA LYS A 53 -1.26 16.01 7.36
C LYS A 53 -2.57 15.72 8.10
N ARG A 54 -2.75 16.30 9.29
CA ARG A 54 -4.01 16.27 10.05
C ARG A 54 -4.45 17.65 10.53
N THR A 55 -3.53 18.60 10.67
CA THR A 55 -3.76 19.97 11.15
C THR A 55 -3.11 20.98 10.20
N PRO A 56 -3.38 22.29 10.31
CA PRO A 56 -2.80 23.27 9.41
C PRO A 56 -1.26 23.39 9.46
N THR A 57 -0.60 22.84 10.48
CA THR A 57 0.84 23.04 10.76
C THR A 57 1.64 21.75 10.95
N ASP A 58 1.07 20.59 10.61
CA ASP A 58 1.72 19.28 10.81
C ASP A 58 2.09 18.55 9.51
N ASP A 59 2.23 19.31 8.42
CA ASP A 59 2.72 18.78 7.14
C ASP A 59 3.97 17.91 7.34
N ASN A 60 3.86 16.63 6.98
CA ASN A 60 4.91 15.63 7.01
C ASN A 60 5.61 15.43 8.37
N GLN A 61 4.93 15.73 9.49
CA GLN A 61 5.45 15.38 10.82
C GLN A 61 5.34 13.88 11.14
N VAL A 62 4.51 13.14 10.40
CA VAL A 62 4.38 11.69 10.47
C VAL A 62 4.78 11.09 9.13
N LEU A 63 5.47 9.97 9.17
CA LEU A 63 5.89 9.21 7.99
C LEU A 63 4.66 8.59 7.29
N TRP A 64 4.75 8.42 5.97
CA TRP A 64 3.81 7.64 5.16
C TRP A 64 4.49 6.36 4.71
N GLY A 65 3.75 5.35 4.26
CA GLY A 65 4.38 4.12 3.79
C GLY A 65 3.40 3.08 3.27
N SER A 66 4.00 2.00 2.78
CA SER A 66 3.36 0.73 2.46
C SER A 66 3.73 -0.31 3.53
N TRP A 67 3.10 -1.49 3.47
CA TRP A 67 3.38 -2.58 4.40
C TRP A 67 3.65 -3.88 3.65
N SER A 68 4.76 -4.53 3.98
CA SER A 68 5.06 -5.90 3.56
C SER A 68 4.87 -6.84 4.75
N VAL A 69 3.99 -7.83 4.60
CA VAL A 69 3.71 -8.84 5.63
C VAL A 69 4.22 -10.19 5.15
N LEU A 70 5.20 -10.73 5.86
CA LEU A 70 6.01 -11.88 5.44
C LEU A 70 5.74 -13.03 6.41
N GLY A 71 4.93 -14.00 5.99
CA GLY A 71 4.72 -15.24 6.73
C GLY A 71 5.55 -16.41 6.18
N PRO A 72 5.49 -17.58 6.84
CA PRO A 72 6.24 -18.76 6.41
C PRO A 72 5.82 -19.30 5.05
N CYS A 73 4.53 -19.18 4.73
CA CYS A 73 3.94 -19.75 3.52
C CYS A 73 3.37 -18.70 2.56
N ASN A 74 3.05 -17.50 3.05
CA ASN A 74 2.38 -16.47 2.27
C ASN A 74 2.98 -15.10 2.53
N ARG A 75 2.96 -14.25 1.52
CA ARG A 75 3.38 -12.85 1.61
C ARG A 75 2.30 -11.93 1.08
N PHE A 76 2.02 -10.86 1.83
CA PHE A 76 1.03 -9.86 1.48
C PHE A 76 1.67 -8.47 1.40
N PHE A 77 1.27 -7.69 0.40
CA PHE A 77 1.68 -6.29 0.26
C PHE A 77 0.47 -5.37 0.33
N PHE A 78 0.57 -4.29 1.10
CA PHE A 78 -0.41 -3.21 1.13
C PHE A 78 0.26 -1.92 0.72
N ALA A 79 -0.12 -1.36 -0.42
CA ALA A 79 0.55 -0.20 -1.01
C ALA A 79 0.34 1.10 -0.24
N GLY A 80 -0.70 1.17 0.61
CA GLY A 80 -1.15 2.44 1.18
C GLY A 80 -1.72 3.36 0.10
N ASP A 81 -1.53 4.66 0.31
CA ASP A 81 -1.79 5.67 -0.70
C ASP A 81 -0.45 6.15 -1.26
N THR A 82 -0.31 6.24 -2.58
CA THR A 82 1.00 6.43 -3.20
C THR A 82 0.91 6.86 -4.66
N GLY A 83 1.85 7.71 -5.08
CA GLY A 83 2.27 7.84 -6.47
C GLY A 83 3.24 6.72 -6.86
N TYR A 84 3.54 6.62 -8.15
CA TYR A 84 4.51 5.63 -8.63
C TYR A 84 5.95 6.07 -8.33
N CYS A 85 6.80 5.17 -7.81
CA CYS A 85 8.21 5.43 -7.54
C CYS A 85 9.06 4.15 -7.65
N SER A 86 10.39 4.31 -7.79
CA SER A 86 11.31 3.17 -7.95
C SER A 86 11.42 2.26 -6.72
N SER A 87 10.92 2.69 -5.56
CA SER A 87 10.94 1.89 -4.33
C SER A 87 10.18 0.57 -4.47
N PHE A 88 9.16 0.50 -5.34
CA PHE A 88 8.41 -0.75 -5.55
C PHE A 88 9.28 -1.87 -6.13
N GLN A 89 10.24 -1.54 -6.99
CA GLN A 89 11.22 -2.50 -7.51
C GLN A 89 12.16 -3.00 -6.42
N GLU A 90 12.58 -2.12 -5.50
CA GLU A 90 13.38 -2.51 -4.34
C GLU A 90 12.59 -3.43 -3.40
N ILE A 91 11.32 -3.12 -3.14
CA ILE A 91 10.41 -3.94 -2.34
C ILE A 91 10.27 -5.33 -2.96
N GLY A 92 10.00 -5.42 -4.27
CA GLY A 92 9.90 -6.70 -4.98
C GLY A 92 11.20 -7.49 -4.94
N ARG A 93 12.37 -6.85 -5.06
CA ARG A 93 13.67 -7.53 -4.94
C ARG A 93 13.97 -8.03 -3.55
N ARG A 94 13.58 -7.30 -2.50
CA ARG A 94 13.83 -7.69 -1.09
C ARG A 94 12.88 -8.76 -0.60
N PHE A 95 11.60 -8.63 -0.95
CA PHE A 95 10.52 -9.36 -0.28
C PHE A 95 9.61 -10.14 -1.23
N GLY A 96 9.71 -9.93 -2.53
CA GLY A 96 8.94 -10.67 -3.52
C GLY A 96 9.37 -12.14 -3.68
N PRO A 97 8.57 -12.94 -4.40
CA PRO A 97 7.24 -12.61 -4.92
C PRO A 97 6.17 -12.52 -3.81
N PHE A 98 5.17 -11.66 -3.97
CA PHE A 98 4.01 -11.58 -3.07
C PHE A 98 2.86 -12.44 -3.61
N ASP A 99 2.12 -13.10 -2.71
CA ASP A 99 0.96 -13.91 -3.12
C ASP A 99 -0.25 -13.02 -3.41
N LEU A 100 -0.43 -11.97 -2.63
CA LEU A 100 -1.49 -11.00 -2.80
C LEU A 100 -1.00 -9.57 -2.50
N ALA A 101 -1.44 -8.61 -3.29
CA ALA A 101 -1.20 -7.19 -3.05
C ALA A 101 -2.49 -6.37 -3.09
N ALA A 102 -2.68 -5.44 -2.17
CA ALA A 102 -3.74 -4.44 -2.23
C ALA A 102 -3.16 -3.11 -2.74
N ILE A 103 -3.64 -2.63 -3.90
CA ILE A 103 -3.05 -1.50 -4.64
C ILE A 103 -4.14 -0.48 -5.00
N PRO A 104 -3.93 0.84 -4.74
CA PRO A 104 -4.91 1.87 -5.06
C PRO A 104 -5.09 2.06 -6.56
N ILE A 105 -6.31 2.38 -7.00
CA ILE A 105 -6.64 2.69 -8.41
C ILE A 105 -7.55 3.93 -8.58
N GLY A 106 -7.77 4.66 -7.48
CA GLY A 106 -8.66 5.83 -7.43
C GLY A 106 -7.92 7.08 -6.96
N ALA A 107 -8.61 8.21 -6.92
CA ALA A 107 -8.09 9.51 -6.54
C ALA A 107 -6.96 10.04 -7.44
N TYR A 108 -6.99 9.76 -8.74
CA TYR A 108 -5.84 10.03 -9.62
C TYR A 108 -6.02 11.25 -10.54
N LEU A 109 -7.21 11.86 -10.67
CA LEU A 109 -7.41 13.02 -11.54
C LEU A 109 -7.53 14.37 -10.79
N PRO A 110 -6.94 15.46 -11.31
CA PRO A 110 -6.19 15.55 -12.56
C PRO A 110 -4.71 15.14 -12.38
N ARG A 111 -4.09 14.54 -13.41
CA ARG A 111 -2.77 13.89 -13.30
C ARG A 111 -1.64 14.87 -12.98
N ASP A 112 -1.70 16.10 -13.48
CA ASP A 112 -0.71 17.14 -13.21
C ASP A 112 -0.60 17.51 -11.73
N VAL A 113 -1.67 17.31 -10.96
CA VAL A 113 -1.70 17.51 -9.51
C VAL A 113 -1.46 16.21 -8.76
N MET A 114 -2.14 15.13 -9.16
CA MET A 114 -2.20 13.90 -8.36
C MET A 114 -1.03 12.94 -8.60
N ARG A 115 -0.32 12.99 -9.74
CA ARG A 115 0.71 11.98 -10.07
C ARG A 115 1.82 11.85 -9.02
N GLY A 116 2.14 12.93 -8.32
CA GLY A 116 3.14 12.90 -7.25
C GLY A 116 2.72 12.09 -6.03
N GLN A 117 1.43 11.80 -5.85
CA GLN A 117 0.88 11.25 -4.60
C GLN A 117 -0.16 10.13 -4.80
N HIS A 118 -0.72 9.97 -6.00
CA HIS A 118 -1.65 8.90 -6.36
C HIS A 118 -1.32 8.32 -7.74
N VAL A 119 -1.28 7.00 -7.80
CA VAL A 119 -1.21 6.22 -9.04
C VAL A 119 -2.53 6.23 -9.79
N ASP A 120 -2.46 6.20 -11.11
CA ASP A 120 -3.57 5.78 -11.97
C ASP A 120 -3.59 4.24 -12.11
N PRO A 121 -4.65 3.65 -12.71
CA PRO A 121 -4.73 2.20 -12.89
C PRO A 121 -3.55 1.59 -13.65
N GLU A 122 -2.97 2.31 -14.61
CA GLU A 122 -1.79 1.88 -15.35
C GLU A 122 -0.55 1.79 -14.44
N GLU A 123 -0.27 2.85 -13.66
CA GLU A 123 0.81 2.84 -12.68
C GLU A 123 0.57 1.78 -11.59
N ALA A 124 -0.68 1.48 -11.21
CA ALA A 124 -1.01 0.40 -10.28
C ALA A 124 -0.63 -1.00 -10.83
N VAL A 125 -0.77 -1.22 -12.14
CA VAL A 125 -0.30 -2.44 -12.81
C VAL A 125 1.23 -2.51 -12.82
N GLU A 126 1.93 -1.39 -12.99
CA GLU A 126 3.38 -1.36 -12.87
C GLU A 126 3.84 -1.69 -11.43
N ILE A 127 3.16 -1.17 -10.40
CA ILE A 127 3.41 -1.56 -9.01
C ILE A 127 3.26 -3.07 -8.84
N HIS A 128 2.16 -3.66 -9.35
CA HIS A 128 1.93 -5.12 -9.28
C HIS A 128 3.10 -5.93 -9.86
N LYS A 129 3.64 -5.50 -11.01
CA LYS A 129 4.79 -6.15 -11.66
C LYS A 129 6.07 -5.97 -10.84
N ASP A 130 6.35 -4.73 -10.42
CA ASP A 130 7.59 -4.36 -9.73
C ASP A 130 7.75 -5.07 -8.39
N ILE A 131 6.66 -5.19 -7.62
CA ILE A 131 6.66 -5.95 -6.37
C ILE A 131 6.60 -7.47 -6.61
N GLN A 132 6.41 -7.92 -7.85
CA GLN A 132 6.26 -9.33 -8.23
C GLN A 132 5.06 -10.00 -7.54
N ALA A 133 3.91 -9.32 -7.52
CA ALA A 133 2.68 -9.89 -6.96
C ALA A 133 2.06 -10.93 -7.91
N ARG A 134 1.55 -12.04 -7.37
CA ARG A 134 0.80 -13.05 -8.14
C ARG A 134 -0.62 -12.60 -8.42
N HIS A 135 -1.25 -11.99 -7.41
CA HIS A 135 -2.60 -11.45 -7.50
C HIS A 135 -2.65 -10.06 -6.85
N SER A 136 -3.56 -9.22 -7.34
CA SER A 136 -3.81 -7.91 -6.73
C SER A 136 -5.30 -7.64 -6.54
N LEU A 137 -5.61 -6.95 -5.45
CA LEU A 137 -6.93 -6.42 -5.11
C LEU A 137 -6.89 -4.90 -5.26
N ALA A 138 -7.81 -4.36 -6.04
CA ALA A 138 -7.97 -2.91 -6.19
C ALA A 138 -8.58 -2.29 -4.93
N ILE A 139 -7.97 -1.21 -4.43
CA ILE A 139 -8.44 -0.42 -3.28
C ILE A 139 -8.53 1.07 -3.63
N HIS A 140 -8.96 1.90 -2.68
CA HIS A 140 -8.99 3.38 -2.79
C HIS A 140 -9.93 3.95 -3.88
N TRP A 141 -10.87 3.15 -4.40
CA TRP A 141 -11.87 3.56 -5.40
C TRP A 141 -13.28 3.18 -4.95
N GLY A 142 -14.30 3.83 -5.53
CA GLY A 142 -15.70 3.44 -5.36
C GLY A 142 -16.37 3.80 -4.02
N THR A 143 -15.65 4.39 -3.06
CA THR A 143 -16.18 4.71 -1.72
C THR A 143 -16.38 6.20 -1.47
N PHE A 144 -15.37 7.04 -1.79
CA PHE A 144 -15.41 8.48 -1.58
C PHE A 144 -14.98 9.22 -2.86
N ALA A 145 -15.63 10.36 -3.15
CA ALA A 145 -15.23 11.25 -4.23
C ALA A 145 -14.09 12.17 -3.74
N LEU A 146 -12.86 11.66 -3.79
CA LEU A 146 -11.65 12.39 -3.34
C LEU A 146 -10.94 13.15 -4.47
N ALA A 147 -11.28 12.84 -5.71
CA ALA A 147 -10.73 13.47 -6.89
C ALA A 147 -11.77 13.48 -8.03
N TYR A 148 -11.38 13.88 -9.24
CA TYR A 148 -12.33 14.24 -10.31
C TYR A 148 -12.72 13.08 -11.24
N GLU A 149 -12.23 11.85 -11.02
CA GLU A 149 -12.67 10.68 -11.79
C GLU A 149 -14.10 10.21 -11.44
N VAL A 150 -14.79 9.63 -12.41
CA VAL A 150 -16.09 9.00 -12.19
C VAL A 150 -15.87 7.63 -11.54
N SER A 151 -16.49 7.40 -10.38
CA SER A 151 -16.23 6.25 -9.50
C SER A 151 -16.47 4.87 -10.14
N ILE A 152 -17.23 4.80 -11.23
CA ILE A 152 -17.53 3.56 -11.99
C ILE A 152 -16.40 3.23 -12.99
N ASN A 153 -15.71 4.25 -13.51
CA ASN A 153 -14.73 4.05 -14.58
C ASN A 153 -13.54 3.22 -14.07
N SER A 154 -13.07 3.47 -12.83
CA SER A 154 -11.93 2.76 -12.25
C SER A 154 -12.09 1.23 -12.22
N SER A 155 -13.31 0.72 -11.96
CA SER A 155 -13.58 -0.72 -12.01
C SER A 155 -13.59 -1.32 -13.41
N GLU A 156 -14.16 -0.61 -14.39
CA GLU A 156 -14.32 -1.14 -15.74
C GLU A 156 -12.95 -1.36 -16.39
N TRP A 157 -12.00 -0.44 -16.19
CA TRP A 157 -10.62 -0.59 -16.68
C TRP A 157 -9.89 -1.77 -16.02
N VAL A 158 -10.03 -1.96 -14.71
CA VAL A 158 -9.36 -3.06 -14.01
C VAL A 158 -9.98 -4.42 -14.36
N ILE A 159 -11.29 -4.50 -14.58
CA ILE A 159 -11.96 -5.74 -14.99
C ILE A 159 -11.60 -6.10 -16.44
N ASP A 160 -11.60 -5.13 -17.36
CA ASP A 160 -11.22 -5.38 -18.76
C ASP A 160 -9.74 -5.76 -18.88
N TRP A 161 -8.85 -5.17 -18.08
CA TRP A 161 -7.42 -5.47 -18.15
C TRP A 161 -6.97 -6.68 -17.31
N ILE A 162 -7.58 -6.99 -16.16
CA ILE A 162 -7.36 -8.28 -15.47
C ILE A 162 -7.87 -9.43 -16.35
N SER A 163 -8.95 -9.22 -17.09
CA SER A 163 -9.42 -10.18 -18.09
C SER A 163 -8.46 -10.31 -19.27
N PHE A 164 -7.89 -9.19 -19.75
CA PHE A 164 -6.85 -9.18 -20.79
C PHE A 164 -5.54 -9.83 -20.32
N TYR A 165 -5.12 -9.61 -19.08
CA TYR A 165 -3.90 -10.19 -18.49
C TYR A 165 -4.06 -11.69 -18.21
N LYS A 166 -5.23 -12.14 -17.71
CA LYS A 166 -5.56 -13.57 -17.64
C LYS A 166 -5.52 -14.24 -19.02
N ALA A 167 -5.99 -13.55 -20.06
CA ALA A 167 -5.92 -14.07 -21.43
C ALA A 167 -4.47 -14.09 -21.96
N PHE A 168 -3.66 -13.05 -21.73
CA PHE A 168 -2.31 -12.92 -22.25
C PHE A 168 -1.30 -13.84 -21.56
N CYS A 169 -1.38 -14.02 -20.24
CA CYS A 169 -0.53 -14.96 -19.50
C CYS A 169 -0.86 -16.44 -19.78
N MET A 170 -2.04 -16.76 -20.32
CA MET A 170 -2.38 -18.12 -20.75
C MET A 170 -1.69 -18.53 -22.06
N TYR A 171 -1.08 -17.58 -22.81
CA TYR A 171 -0.39 -17.83 -24.08
C TYR A 171 1.15 -17.80 -23.99
N LEU A 172 1.72 -17.64 -22.79
CA LEU A 172 3.18 -17.62 -22.55
C LEU A 172 3.68 -18.74 -21.61
N LEU A 173 2.89 -19.80 -21.44
CA LEU A 173 3.31 -21.13 -20.97
C LEU A 173 3.02 -22.16 -22.06
#